data_AF-A0A8H7UGW6-F1
#
_entry.id   AF-A0A8H7UGW6-F1
#
_cell.length_a   1.000
_cell.length_b   1.000
_cell.length_c   1.000
_cell.angle_alpha   90.00
_cell.angle_beta   90.00
_cell.angle_gamma   90.00
#
_symmetry.space_group_name_H-M   'P 1'
#
loop_
_entity.id
_entity.type
_entity.pdbx_description
1 polymer ?
#
loop_
_entity_poly.entity_id
_entity_poly.type
_entity_poly.pdbx_seq_one_letter_code
_entity_poly.pdbx_strand_id
1 'polypeptide(L)'
;MIPWDIDTKYYTASVDFWLDHIESDAAEAVKAFTDDEAGISEVVDAVILVFRKDEPESFNDIKIWSSFVEKCDLSIRVVLGTCGDLPADYVDTVDEWCSENLFVYVDADEKMDNSEENPMDKTGIPLLLETLEANMWDGLILKSSQAQSSNTGRGYIRCHYDCIQVAHCVLIHYYTDLPSEADIQNMRKQLFGALDDPNDGLDQAFAQIQSLRDMGTTLPDSERRKLAAQVALSFAAQFNDTDKDIND
;
A
#
# COMPACT_ATOMS: atom_id res chain seq x y z
N MET A 1 -17.46 5.44 -19.21
CA MET A 1 -16.20 6.01 -18.73
C MET A 1 -16.46 7.38 -18.15
N ILE A 2 -16.11 7.59 -16.89
CA ILE A 2 -16.31 8.83 -16.15
C ILE A 2 -14.91 9.33 -15.76
N PRO A 3 -14.40 10.42 -16.37
CA PRO A 3 -13.07 10.92 -16.06
C PRO A 3 -13.03 11.53 -14.66
N TRP A 4 -11.95 11.28 -13.95
CA TRP A 4 -11.65 11.84 -12.64
C TRP A 4 -10.20 12.31 -12.57
N ASP A 5 -10.01 13.60 -12.31
CA ASP A 5 -8.70 14.16 -12.04
C ASP A 5 -8.43 14.11 -10.54
N ILE A 6 -7.47 13.27 -10.16
CA ILE A 6 -6.95 13.18 -8.80
C ILE A 6 -5.94 14.30 -8.62
N ASP A 7 -6.18 15.19 -7.66
CA ASP A 7 -5.30 16.32 -7.34
C ASP A 7 -4.92 16.30 -5.86
N THR A 8 -3.86 15.58 -5.51
CA THR A 8 -3.38 15.49 -4.13
C THR A 8 -2.33 16.57 -3.84
N LYS A 9 -1.86 16.66 -2.58
CA LYS A 9 -0.72 17.55 -2.26
C LYS A 9 0.60 17.12 -2.91
N TYR A 10 0.69 15.87 -3.35
CA TYR A 10 1.94 15.26 -3.83
C TYR A 10 1.95 15.05 -5.35
N TYR A 11 0.80 14.82 -5.98
CA TYR A 11 0.72 14.53 -7.40
C TYR A 11 -0.63 14.89 -8.01
N THR A 12 -0.67 14.92 -9.34
CA THR A 12 -1.90 14.93 -10.15
C THR A 12 -1.95 13.69 -11.03
N ALA A 13 -3.09 13.02 -11.14
CA ALA A 13 -3.31 11.93 -12.08
C ALA A 13 -4.68 12.07 -12.75
N SER A 14 -4.82 11.60 -13.98
CA SER A 14 -6.10 11.56 -14.68
C SER A 14 -6.48 10.09 -14.83
N VAL A 15 -7.59 9.69 -14.20
CA VAL A 15 -8.06 8.31 -14.18
C VAL A 15 -9.48 8.25 -14.71
N ASP A 16 -9.87 7.09 -15.21
CA ASP A 16 -11.16 6.89 -15.85
C ASP A 16 -11.94 5.80 -15.12
N PHE A 17 -13.08 6.15 -14.52
CA PHE A 17 -13.96 5.16 -13.92
C PHE A 17 -14.81 4.46 -14.97
N TRP A 18 -14.80 3.13 -14.92
CA TRP A 18 -15.69 2.29 -15.71
C TRP A 18 -16.71 1.71 -14.75
N LEU A 19 -17.97 2.08 -14.97
CA LEU A 19 -19.09 1.61 -14.18
C LEU A 19 -19.85 0.58 -15.01
N ASP A 20 -20.06 -0.59 -14.44
CA ASP A 20 -20.89 -1.63 -15.03
C ASP A 20 -21.86 -2.18 -13.98
N HIS A 21 -22.98 -2.72 -14.44
CA HIS A 21 -23.98 -3.38 -13.59
C HIS A 21 -23.94 -4.88 -13.86
N ILE A 22 -23.89 -5.67 -12.80
CA ILE A 22 -23.89 -7.13 -12.94
C ILE A 22 -25.30 -7.58 -13.31
N GLU A 23 -25.49 -8.01 -14.57
CA GLU A 23 -26.72 -8.64 -15.03
C GLU A 23 -26.68 -10.17 -14.85
N SER A 24 -27.80 -10.84 -15.09
CA SER A 24 -27.95 -12.30 -14.90
C SER A 24 -26.97 -13.16 -15.72
N ASP A 25 -26.32 -12.60 -16.74
CA ASP A 25 -25.28 -13.27 -17.54
C ASP A 25 -23.87 -12.74 -17.24
N ALA A 26 -23.59 -12.55 -15.96
CA ALA A 26 -22.32 -12.06 -15.45
C ALA A 26 -21.12 -12.90 -15.95
N ALA A 27 -21.33 -14.20 -16.23
CA ALA A 27 -20.29 -15.10 -16.74
C ALA A 27 -19.82 -14.74 -18.17
N GLU A 28 -20.71 -14.27 -19.04
CA GLU A 28 -20.34 -13.78 -20.37
C GLU A 28 -19.59 -12.44 -20.27
N ALA A 29 -20.03 -11.55 -19.37
CA ALA A 29 -19.33 -10.30 -19.09
C ALA A 29 -17.89 -10.56 -18.62
N VAL A 30 -17.69 -11.39 -17.60
CA VAL A 30 -16.34 -11.74 -17.11
C VAL A 30 -15.46 -12.31 -18.22
N LYS A 31 -16.02 -13.12 -19.14
CA LYS A 31 -15.26 -13.62 -20.30
C LYS A 31 -14.81 -12.49 -21.22
N ALA A 32 -15.67 -11.51 -21.50
CA ALA A 32 -15.31 -10.37 -22.32
C ALA A 32 -14.20 -9.52 -21.67
N PHE A 33 -14.22 -9.36 -20.35
CA PHE A 33 -13.19 -8.63 -19.60
C PHE A 33 -11.88 -9.41 -19.44
N THR A 34 -11.93 -10.75 -19.46
CA THR A 34 -10.76 -11.64 -19.33
C THR A 34 -10.18 -12.11 -20.65
N ASP A 35 -10.72 -11.62 -21.77
CA ASP A 35 -10.19 -11.89 -23.10
C ASP A 35 -8.91 -11.09 -23.33
N ASP A 36 -7.80 -11.80 -23.57
CA ASP A 36 -6.48 -11.20 -23.80
C ASP A 36 -6.50 -10.31 -25.06
N GLU A 37 -7.39 -10.58 -26.03
CA GLU A 37 -7.55 -9.73 -27.22
C GLU A 37 -8.13 -8.34 -26.89
N ALA A 38 -8.87 -8.21 -25.79
CA ALA A 38 -9.46 -6.95 -25.37
C ALA A 38 -8.43 -6.02 -24.67
N GLY A 39 -7.34 -6.58 -24.14
CA GLY A 39 -6.26 -5.82 -23.48
C GLY A 39 -6.71 -5.06 -22.22
N ILE A 40 -7.89 -5.35 -21.68
CA ILE A 40 -8.47 -4.61 -20.55
C ILE A 40 -7.66 -4.88 -19.27
N SER A 41 -7.15 -6.10 -19.10
CA SER A 41 -6.33 -6.48 -17.94
C SER A 41 -5.02 -5.69 -17.82
N GLU A 42 -4.51 -5.12 -18.91
CA GLU A 42 -3.25 -4.34 -18.92
C GLU A 42 -3.45 -2.87 -18.54
N VAL A 43 -4.68 -2.35 -18.59
CA VAL A 43 -4.99 -0.93 -18.37
C VAL A 43 -5.77 -0.66 -17.10
N VAL A 44 -6.17 -1.69 -16.37
CA VAL A 44 -6.94 -1.57 -15.13
C VAL A 44 -5.98 -1.68 -13.95
N ASP A 45 -5.85 -0.60 -13.18
CA ASP A 45 -5.02 -0.54 -11.96
C ASP A 45 -5.81 -0.88 -10.68
N ALA A 46 -7.13 -0.74 -10.71
CA ALA A 46 -8.00 -0.84 -9.53
C ALA A 46 -9.35 -1.47 -9.86
N VAL A 47 -9.88 -2.27 -8.93
CA VAL A 47 -11.24 -2.82 -9.00
C VAL A 47 -12.01 -2.53 -7.71
N ILE A 48 -13.27 -2.14 -7.85
CA ILE A 48 -14.20 -1.91 -6.75
C ILE A 48 -15.44 -2.73 -7.03
N LEU A 49 -15.67 -3.78 -6.24
CA LEU A 49 -16.86 -4.63 -6.34
C LEU A 49 -17.89 -4.16 -5.33
N VAL A 50 -19.09 -3.80 -5.80
CA VAL A 50 -20.14 -3.25 -4.94
C VAL A 50 -21.23 -4.28 -4.75
N PHE A 51 -21.65 -4.50 -3.50
CA PHE A 51 -22.81 -5.34 -3.18
C PHE A 51 -23.75 -4.65 -2.21
N ARG A 52 -24.96 -5.20 -2.11
CA ARG A 52 -26.03 -4.69 -1.25
C ARG A 52 -26.05 -5.46 0.07
N LYS A 53 -25.97 -4.74 1.19
CA LYS A 53 -26.04 -5.31 2.54
C LYS A 53 -27.46 -5.70 2.95
N ASP A 54 -28.47 -5.00 2.42
CA ASP A 54 -29.88 -5.38 2.58
C ASP A 54 -30.28 -6.61 1.75
N GLU A 55 -29.47 -6.98 0.77
CA GLU A 55 -29.59 -8.20 -0.04
C GLU A 55 -28.25 -8.97 -0.06
N PRO A 56 -27.82 -9.63 1.04
CA PRO A 56 -26.49 -10.23 1.16
C PRO A 56 -26.18 -11.30 0.12
N GLU A 57 -27.19 -11.92 -0.49
CA GLU A 57 -27.00 -12.87 -1.59
C GLU A 57 -26.32 -12.22 -2.80
N SER A 58 -26.47 -10.91 -3.01
CA SER A 58 -25.77 -10.13 -4.04
C SER A 58 -24.25 -10.18 -3.91
N PHE A 59 -23.73 -10.51 -2.72
CA PHE A 59 -22.30 -10.74 -2.53
C PHE A 59 -21.81 -11.95 -3.34
N ASN A 60 -22.64 -12.96 -3.59
CA ASN A 60 -22.22 -14.11 -4.39
C ASN A 60 -22.07 -13.77 -5.87
N ASP A 61 -22.84 -12.79 -6.36
CA ASP A 61 -22.79 -12.36 -7.76
C ASP A 61 -21.47 -11.64 -8.08
N ILE A 62 -20.87 -10.96 -7.11
CA ILE A 62 -19.57 -10.30 -7.30
C ILE A 62 -18.38 -11.28 -7.25
N LYS A 63 -18.51 -12.44 -6.59
CA LYS A 63 -17.43 -13.43 -6.45
C LYS A 63 -16.95 -13.98 -7.80
N ILE A 64 -17.81 -13.97 -8.81
CA ILE A 64 -17.46 -14.48 -10.13
C ILE A 64 -16.30 -13.69 -10.78
N TRP A 65 -16.12 -12.45 -10.34
CA TRP A 65 -15.08 -11.55 -10.84
C TRP A 65 -13.70 -11.88 -10.28
N SER A 66 -13.57 -12.80 -9.32
CA SER A 66 -12.26 -13.29 -8.85
C SER A 66 -11.40 -13.79 -10.01
N SER A 67 -11.97 -14.48 -10.99
CA SER A 67 -11.21 -14.98 -12.15
C SER A 67 -10.62 -13.86 -13.02
N PHE A 68 -11.25 -12.68 -13.04
CA PHE A 68 -10.70 -11.49 -13.68
C PHE A 68 -9.58 -10.89 -12.84
N VAL A 69 -9.81 -10.76 -11.53
CA VAL A 69 -8.88 -10.18 -10.56
C VAL A 69 -7.60 -11.01 -10.37
N GLU A 70 -7.66 -12.33 -10.53
CA GLU A 70 -6.48 -13.21 -10.51
C GLU A 70 -5.58 -13.03 -11.73
N LYS A 71 -6.15 -12.63 -12.88
CA LYS A 71 -5.39 -12.41 -14.11
C LYS A 71 -4.80 -11.00 -14.21
N CYS A 72 -5.40 -10.03 -13.53
CA CYS A 72 -5.00 -8.63 -13.59
C CYS A 72 -4.04 -8.26 -12.44
N ASP A 73 -3.01 -7.48 -12.73
CA ASP A 73 -2.07 -6.96 -11.72
C ASP A 73 -2.63 -5.70 -11.06
N LEU A 74 -3.71 -5.89 -10.30
CA LEU A 74 -4.45 -4.80 -9.66
C LEU A 74 -3.74 -4.33 -8.40
N SER A 75 -3.42 -3.03 -8.35
CA SER A 75 -2.87 -2.36 -7.16
C SER A 75 -3.92 -2.20 -6.06
N ILE A 76 -5.19 -2.01 -6.44
CA ILE A 76 -6.30 -1.80 -5.50
C ILE A 76 -7.41 -2.82 -5.75
N ARG A 77 -7.82 -3.49 -4.66
CA ARG A 77 -8.92 -4.47 -4.64
C ARG A 77 -9.84 -4.14 -3.48
N VAL A 78 -11.01 -3.60 -3.77
CA VAL A 78 -11.98 -3.19 -2.74
C VAL A 78 -13.31 -3.89 -2.95
N VAL A 79 -13.90 -4.36 -1.85
CA VAL A 79 -15.32 -4.74 -1.78
C VAL A 79 -16.05 -3.66 -1.01
N LEU A 80 -17.10 -3.09 -1.59
CA LEU A 80 -17.89 -2.02 -1.01
C LEU A 80 -19.30 -2.52 -0.66
N GLY A 81 -19.63 -2.53 0.63
CA GLY A 81 -20.98 -2.84 1.12
C GLY A 81 -21.85 -1.58 1.18
N THR A 82 -23.04 -1.62 0.58
CA THR A 82 -23.97 -0.47 0.53
C THR A 82 -25.36 -0.85 1.04
N CYS A 83 -26.20 0.14 1.36
CA CYS A 83 -27.61 -0.06 1.74
C CYS A 83 -27.83 -0.78 3.07
N GLY A 84 -27.41 -0.17 4.18
CA GLY A 84 -27.90 -0.54 5.53
C GLY A 84 -26.82 -1.15 6.41
N ASP A 85 -27.13 -2.17 7.19
CA ASP A 85 -26.15 -2.90 8.01
C ASP A 85 -26.06 -4.34 7.53
N LEU A 86 -24.84 -4.89 7.47
CA LEU A 86 -24.64 -6.28 7.08
C LEU A 86 -25.10 -7.20 8.23
N PRO A 87 -25.91 -8.24 7.95
CA PRO A 87 -26.27 -9.22 8.97
C PRO A 87 -25.03 -9.89 9.57
N ALA A 88 -25.03 -10.10 10.90
CA ALA A 88 -23.85 -10.60 11.63
C ALA A 88 -23.34 -11.97 11.12
N ASP A 89 -24.22 -12.81 10.59
CA ASP A 89 -23.90 -14.10 9.97
C ASP A 89 -23.14 -13.96 8.65
N TYR A 90 -23.28 -12.82 7.96
CA TYR A 90 -22.58 -12.53 6.72
C TYR A 90 -21.28 -11.76 6.92
N VAL A 91 -21.08 -11.08 8.06
CA VAL A 91 -19.84 -10.33 8.36
C VAL A 91 -18.62 -11.25 8.26
N ASP A 92 -18.61 -12.35 9.02
CA ASP A 92 -17.49 -13.31 8.99
C ASP A 92 -17.27 -13.89 7.58
N THR A 93 -18.37 -14.13 6.84
CA THR A 93 -18.31 -14.67 5.47
C THR A 93 -17.66 -13.70 4.50
N VAL A 94 -17.96 -12.40 4.61
CA VAL A 94 -17.38 -11.36 3.75
C VAL A 94 -15.92 -11.14 4.13
N ASP A 95 -15.61 -11.06 5.42
CA ASP A 95 -14.25 -10.82 5.92
C ASP A 95 -13.29 -11.96 5.57
N GLU A 96 -13.70 -13.22 5.75
CA GLU A 96 -12.92 -14.40 5.37
C GLU A 96 -12.63 -14.39 3.87
N TRP A 97 -13.65 -14.19 3.04
CA TRP A 97 -13.49 -14.16 1.59
C TRP A 97 -12.60 -13.01 1.13
N CYS A 98 -12.77 -11.81 1.70
CA CYS A 98 -11.93 -10.65 1.37
C CYS A 98 -10.47 -10.92 1.72
N SER A 99 -10.21 -11.50 2.90
CA SER A 99 -8.87 -11.85 3.35
C SER A 99 -8.20 -12.89 2.44
N GLU A 100 -8.94 -13.93 2.03
CA GLU A 100 -8.44 -14.97 1.13
C GLU A 100 -8.11 -14.44 -0.27
N ASN A 101 -8.90 -13.50 -0.78
CA ASN A 101 -8.77 -12.97 -2.15
C ASN A 101 -8.00 -11.63 -2.21
N LEU A 102 -7.44 -11.19 -1.08
CA LEU A 102 -6.69 -9.93 -0.94
C LEU A 102 -7.52 -8.68 -1.27
N PHE A 103 -8.79 -8.69 -0.91
CA PHE A 103 -9.64 -7.51 -0.96
C PHE A 103 -9.68 -6.81 0.39
N VAL A 104 -9.83 -5.49 0.34
CA VAL A 104 -10.19 -4.68 1.50
C VAL A 104 -11.71 -4.50 1.48
N TYR A 105 -12.38 -4.93 2.55
CA TYR A 105 -13.80 -4.63 2.76
C TYR A 105 -13.96 -3.20 3.30
N VAL A 106 -14.88 -2.45 2.70
CA VAL A 106 -15.27 -1.10 3.12
C VAL A 106 -16.78 -1.03 3.24
N ASP A 107 -17.25 -0.58 4.40
CA ASP A 107 -18.66 -0.29 4.61
C ASP A 107 -18.98 1.15 4.17
N ALA A 108 -19.75 1.33 3.10
CA ALA A 108 -20.08 2.65 2.57
C ALA A 108 -20.98 3.49 3.49
N ASP A 109 -21.79 2.84 4.34
CA ASP A 109 -22.74 3.48 5.24
C ASP A 109 -22.13 3.79 6.61
N GLU A 110 -20.97 3.22 6.91
CA GLU A 110 -20.21 3.52 8.10
C GLU A 110 -19.80 5.00 8.12
N LYS A 111 -20.16 5.66 9.21
CA LYS A 111 -19.82 7.07 9.43
C LYS A 111 -18.73 7.12 10.48
N MET A 112 -17.72 7.95 10.24
CA MET A 112 -16.80 8.36 11.29
C MET A 112 -17.61 8.90 12.48
N ASP A 113 -17.32 8.39 13.68
CA ASP A 113 -17.79 9.03 14.89
C ASP A 113 -17.08 10.38 15.02
N ASN A 114 -17.85 11.47 14.99
CA ASN A 114 -17.35 12.86 15.11
C ASN A 114 -16.56 13.13 16.40
N SER A 115 -16.40 12.15 17.29
CA SER A 115 -15.73 12.29 18.59
C SER A 115 -14.22 12.09 18.55
N GLU A 116 -13.65 11.54 17.47
CA GLU A 116 -12.20 11.32 17.37
C GLU A 116 -11.67 11.86 16.04
N GLU A 117 -11.21 13.11 16.03
CA GLU A 117 -10.48 13.74 14.91
C GLU A 117 -9.06 13.14 14.77
N ASN A 118 -8.95 11.82 14.77
CA ASN A 118 -7.70 11.15 14.49
C ASN A 118 -7.65 10.85 12.99
N PRO A 119 -6.70 11.42 12.23
CA PRO A 119 -6.60 11.20 10.79
C PRO A 119 -6.42 9.74 10.37
N MET A 120 -6.04 8.85 11.31
CA MET A 120 -5.90 7.42 11.07
C MET A 120 -7.21 6.62 11.12
N ASP A 121 -8.30 7.20 11.66
CA ASP A 121 -9.54 6.46 11.90
C ASP A 121 -10.55 6.68 10.78
N LYS A 122 -10.08 6.79 9.53
CA LYS A 122 -10.98 6.91 8.39
C LYS A 122 -11.72 5.61 8.13
N THR A 123 -13.04 5.70 8.10
CA THR A 123 -13.94 4.59 7.77
C THR A 123 -14.81 4.94 6.57
N GLY A 124 -15.38 3.92 5.93
CA GLY A 124 -16.29 4.03 4.79
C GLY A 124 -15.74 4.77 3.56
N ILE A 125 -16.56 5.61 2.93
CA ILE A 125 -16.20 6.32 1.68
C ILE A 125 -14.92 7.17 1.82
N PRO A 126 -14.68 7.90 2.92
CA PRO A 126 -13.41 8.57 3.15
C PRO A 126 -12.17 7.65 3.07
N LEU A 127 -12.26 6.43 3.60
CA LEU A 127 -11.19 5.44 3.54
C LEU A 127 -10.93 4.98 2.10
N LEU A 128 -12.01 4.72 1.34
CA LEU A 128 -11.91 4.36 -0.06
C LEU A 128 -11.23 5.48 -0.88
N LEU A 129 -11.63 6.73 -0.64
CA LEU A 129 -11.04 7.88 -1.31
C LEU A 129 -9.54 8.00 -1.01
N GLU A 130 -9.13 7.85 0.25
CA GLU A 130 -7.71 7.85 0.61
C GLU A 130 -6.94 6.71 -0.03
N THR A 131 -7.54 5.53 -0.11
CA THR A 131 -6.92 4.36 -0.76
C THR A 131 -6.66 4.66 -2.23
N LEU A 132 -7.63 5.26 -2.93
CA LEU A 132 -7.48 5.66 -4.33
C LEU A 132 -6.47 6.80 -4.51
N GLU A 133 -6.47 7.79 -3.62
CA GLU A 133 -5.52 8.91 -3.65
C GLU A 133 -4.09 8.48 -3.26
N ALA A 134 -3.92 7.41 -2.49
CA ALA A 134 -2.61 6.88 -2.11
C ALA A 134 -2.00 5.99 -3.20
N ASN A 135 -2.78 5.62 -4.22
CA ASN A 135 -2.29 4.77 -5.31
C ASN A 135 -1.25 5.49 -6.17
N MET A 136 -0.36 4.69 -6.76
CA MET A 136 0.63 5.15 -7.73
C MET A 136 0.11 4.88 -9.15
N TRP A 137 -0.84 5.68 -9.61
CA TRP A 137 -1.45 5.58 -10.94
C TRP A 137 -0.45 5.73 -12.08
N ASP A 138 -0.65 4.98 -13.17
CA ASP A 138 0.14 5.21 -14.38
C ASP A 138 -0.08 6.63 -14.92
N GLY A 139 0.99 7.26 -15.40
CA GLY A 139 0.96 8.64 -15.87
C GLY A 139 0.80 9.72 -14.79
N LEU A 140 0.88 9.39 -13.49
CA LEU A 140 0.84 10.41 -12.43
C LEU A 140 2.00 11.42 -12.57
N ILE A 141 1.71 12.69 -12.28
CA ILE A 141 2.66 13.80 -12.33
C ILE A 141 2.91 14.31 -10.92
N LEU A 142 4.12 14.11 -10.40
CA LEU A 142 4.50 14.61 -9.07
C LEU A 142 4.56 16.14 -9.06
N LYS A 143 3.98 16.73 -8.02
CA LYS A 143 4.16 18.15 -7.71
C LYS A 143 5.55 18.33 -7.12
N SER A 144 6.39 19.13 -7.76
CA SER A 144 7.65 19.53 -7.16
C SER A 144 7.35 20.25 -5.85
N SER A 145 7.87 19.75 -4.73
CA SER A 145 7.88 20.51 -3.48
C SER A 145 8.46 21.89 -3.78
N GLN A 146 7.80 22.95 -3.31
CA GLN A 146 8.27 24.33 -3.53
C GLN A 146 9.64 24.53 -2.88
N ALA A 147 10.71 24.15 -3.59
CA ALA A 147 11.99 24.79 -3.45
C ALA A 147 11.79 26.19 -4.05
N GLN A 148 11.81 27.21 -3.20
CA GLN A 148 12.06 28.56 -3.66
C GLN A 148 13.42 28.57 -4.36
N SER A 149 13.43 28.47 -5.69
CA SER A 149 14.57 28.91 -6.48
C SER A 149 14.07 29.58 -7.75
N SER A 150 14.52 30.81 -7.87
CA SER A 150 14.20 31.79 -8.88
C SER A 150 14.61 31.38 -10.29
N ASN A 151 13.72 31.66 -11.24
CA ASN A 151 14.02 32.21 -12.57
C ASN A 151 14.91 31.37 -13.54
N THR A 152 14.33 30.78 -14.57
CA THR A 152 14.19 31.35 -15.93
C THR A 152 13.84 30.25 -16.93
N GLY A 153 12.90 30.54 -17.83
CA GLY A 153 12.28 29.56 -18.69
C GLY A 153 13.14 29.01 -19.82
N ARG A 154 12.70 27.87 -20.37
CA ARG A 154 12.53 27.60 -21.80
C ARG A 154 12.19 26.12 -22.00
N GLY A 155 11.16 25.89 -22.80
CA GLY A 155 11.16 24.76 -23.72
C GLY A 155 10.53 23.48 -23.18
N TYR A 156 9.22 23.37 -23.40
CA TYR A 156 8.58 22.14 -23.85
C TYR A 156 9.52 21.36 -24.79
N ILE A 157 9.57 20.04 -24.66
CA ILE A 157 10.43 19.03 -25.33
C ILE A 157 11.49 18.45 -24.38
N ARG A 158 11.04 17.67 -23.37
CA ARG A 158 11.88 16.61 -22.75
C ARG A 158 11.12 15.49 -22.02
N CYS A 159 9.80 15.57 -21.81
CA CYS A 159 9.10 14.63 -20.92
C CYS A 159 8.82 13.21 -21.49
N HIS A 160 9.64 12.73 -22.43
CA HIS A 160 9.57 11.32 -22.86
C HIS A 160 10.76 10.48 -22.37
N TYR A 161 11.79 11.11 -21.80
CA TYR A 161 12.92 10.39 -21.18
C TYR A 161 12.91 10.43 -19.64
N ASP A 162 12.06 11.25 -19.03
CA ASP A 162 12.05 11.43 -17.57
C ASP A 162 11.14 10.41 -16.85
N CYS A 163 10.11 9.85 -17.49
CA CYS A 163 9.26 8.81 -16.89
C CYS A 163 10.04 7.50 -16.60
N ILE A 164 10.95 7.12 -17.49
CA ILE A 164 11.86 5.98 -17.25
C ILE A 164 12.88 6.31 -16.14
N GLN A 165 13.30 7.58 -16.02
CA GLN A 165 14.21 7.98 -14.95
C GLN A 165 13.55 8.03 -13.57
N VAL A 166 12.24 8.26 -13.42
CA VAL A 166 11.59 8.37 -12.10
C VAL A 166 11.34 7.01 -11.46
N ALA A 167 10.90 5.99 -12.21
CA ALA A 167 10.86 4.62 -11.70
C ALA A 167 12.28 4.16 -11.29
N HIS A 168 13.28 4.53 -12.09
CA HIS A 168 14.68 4.33 -11.75
C HIS A 168 15.10 5.17 -10.53
N CYS A 169 14.60 6.40 -10.33
CA CYS A 169 14.96 7.27 -9.21
C CYS A 169 14.31 6.84 -7.89
N VAL A 170 13.09 6.29 -7.91
CA VAL A 170 12.41 5.74 -6.72
C VAL A 170 13.06 4.42 -6.29
N LEU A 171 13.34 3.51 -7.23
CA LEU A 171 14.10 2.28 -6.96
C LEU A 171 15.56 2.57 -6.60
N ILE A 172 16.20 3.56 -7.22
CA ILE A 172 17.56 4.02 -6.86
C ILE A 172 17.53 4.67 -5.49
N HIS A 173 16.58 5.54 -5.13
CA HIS A 173 16.54 6.12 -3.78
C HIS A 173 16.33 5.05 -2.72
N TYR A 174 15.46 4.07 -2.98
CA TYR A 174 15.31 2.91 -2.13
C TYR A 174 16.63 2.14 -1.98
N TYR A 175 17.38 1.92 -3.07
CA TYR A 175 18.69 1.25 -3.03
C TYR A 175 19.86 2.09 -2.50
N THR A 176 19.85 3.40 -2.65
CA THR A 176 20.94 4.30 -2.22
C THR A 176 20.82 4.73 -0.77
N ASP A 177 19.60 4.70 -0.20
CA ASP A 177 19.36 4.99 1.22
C ASP A 177 19.26 3.72 2.08
N LEU A 178 19.28 2.52 1.47
CA LEU A 178 19.42 1.26 2.20
C LEU A 178 20.85 1.15 2.78
N PRO A 179 21.00 0.84 4.08
CA PRO A 179 22.30 0.63 4.70
C PRO A 179 22.98 -0.57 4.05
N SER A 180 24.31 -0.51 3.91
CA SER A 180 25.06 -1.62 3.33
C SER A 180 25.02 -2.84 4.26
N GLU A 181 25.29 -4.03 3.73
CA GLU A 181 25.40 -5.25 4.53
C GLU A 181 26.43 -5.10 5.68
N ALA A 182 27.52 -4.37 5.43
CA ALA A 182 28.50 -4.06 6.47
C ALA A 182 27.91 -3.17 7.58
N ASP A 183 27.08 -2.19 7.22
CA ASP A 183 26.41 -1.31 8.18
C ASP A 183 25.37 -2.07 9.00
N ILE A 184 24.65 -3.01 8.38
CA ILE A 184 23.69 -3.90 9.04
C ILE A 184 24.43 -4.81 10.04
N GLN A 185 25.55 -5.42 9.64
CA GLN A 185 26.35 -6.28 10.52
C GLN A 185 27.01 -5.49 11.66
N ASN A 186 27.47 -4.26 11.41
CA ASN A 186 28.01 -3.39 12.44
C ASN A 186 26.92 -3.01 13.45
N MET A 187 25.72 -2.65 12.98
CA MET A 187 24.58 -2.35 13.87
C MET A 187 24.13 -3.57 14.66
N ARG A 188 24.09 -4.75 14.03
CA ARG A 188 23.79 -6.03 14.68
C ARG A 188 24.80 -6.34 15.79
N LYS A 189 26.10 -6.20 15.52
CA LYS A 189 27.15 -6.36 16.55
C LYS A 189 27.05 -5.32 17.64
N GLN A 190 26.67 -4.09 17.31
CA GLN A 190 26.50 -3.05 18.31
C GLN A 190 25.32 -3.35 19.24
N LEU A 191 24.18 -3.79 18.72
CA LEU A 191 22.94 -4.08 19.45
C LEU A 191 22.95 -5.42 20.19
N PHE A 192 23.55 -6.43 19.58
CA PHE A 192 23.42 -7.83 19.99
C PHE A 192 24.76 -8.52 20.25
N GLY A 193 25.90 -7.86 20.02
CA GLY A 193 27.21 -8.47 20.24
C GLY A 193 27.53 -8.79 21.70
N ALA A 194 26.75 -8.23 22.64
CA ALA A 194 26.84 -8.56 24.06
C ALA A 194 25.88 -9.68 24.49
N LEU A 195 24.97 -10.16 23.62
CA LEU A 195 24.02 -11.22 23.96
C LEU A 195 24.71 -12.56 24.27
N ASP A 196 25.93 -12.76 23.78
CA ASP A 196 26.74 -13.96 24.08
C ASP A 196 27.27 -13.96 25.53
N ASP A 197 27.13 -12.85 26.28
CA ASP A 197 27.46 -12.78 27.71
C ASP A 197 26.29 -13.31 28.56
N PRO A 198 26.47 -14.43 29.28
CA PRO A 198 25.40 -15.09 30.02
C PRO A 198 24.90 -14.33 31.26
N ASN A 199 25.54 -13.24 31.69
CA ASN A 199 25.12 -12.51 32.89
C ASN A 199 24.26 -11.27 32.59
N ASP A 200 24.68 -10.41 31.66
CA ASP A 200 24.06 -9.08 31.46
C ASP A 200 23.76 -8.76 29.97
N GLY A 201 23.91 -9.72 29.05
CA GLY A 201 23.86 -9.46 27.61
C GLY A 201 22.55 -8.83 27.13
N LEU A 202 21.42 -9.31 27.66
CA LEU A 202 20.09 -8.80 27.31
C LEU A 202 19.83 -7.40 27.88
N ASP A 203 20.22 -7.14 29.12
CA ASP A 203 20.05 -5.82 29.75
C ASP A 203 20.92 -4.76 29.05
N GLN A 204 22.12 -5.16 28.61
CA GLN A 204 22.99 -4.31 27.79
C GLN A 204 22.38 -4.00 26.42
N ALA A 205 21.75 -4.99 25.76
CA ALA A 205 21.06 -4.78 24.49
C ALA A 205 19.88 -3.79 24.64
N PHE A 206 19.08 -3.91 25.71
CA PHE A 206 17.99 -2.97 25.98
C PHE A 206 18.50 -1.55 26.28
N ALA A 207 19.59 -1.41 27.03
CA ALA A 207 20.21 -0.12 27.28
C ALA A 207 20.69 0.55 25.98
N GLN A 208 21.24 -0.23 25.04
CA GLN A 208 21.67 0.26 23.73
C GLN A 208 20.49 0.67 22.85
N ILE A 209 19.39 -0.09 22.84
CA ILE A 209 18.17 0.26 22.11
C ILE A 209 17.59 1.58 22.64
N GLN A 210 17.55 1.76 23.95
CA GLN A 210 17.09 3.01 24.58
C GLN A 210 17.98 4.19 24.18
N SER A 211 19.29 4.01 24.24
CA SER A 211 20.24 5.05 23.81
C SER A 211 20.08 5.43 22.32
N LEU A 212 19.85 4.46 21.44
CA LEU A 212 19.61 4.70 20.01
C LEU A 212 18.27 5.40 19.76
N ARG A 213 17.24 5.05 20.52
CA ARG A 213 15.94 5.75 20.48
C ARG A 213 16.11 7.22 20.86
N ASP A 214 16.78 7.49 21.98
CA ASP A 214 16.99 8.87 22.46
C ASP A 214 17.80 9.68 21.45
N MET A 215 18.86 9.09 20.87
CA MET A 215 19.63 9.70 19.79
C MET A 215 18.74 10.01 18.58
N GLY A 216 17.90 9.06 18.16
CA GLY A 216 16.97 9.20 17.03
C GLY A 216 15.96 10.33 17.19
N THR A 217 15.54 10.68 18.41
CA THR A 217 14.62 11.81 18.63
C THR A 217 15.22 13.16 18.27
N THR A 218 16.55 13.28 18.30
CA THR A 218 17.28 14.53 18.05
C THR A 218 17.70 14.74 16.59
N LEU A 219 17.57 13.71 15.75
CA LEU A 219 18.02 13.74 14.36
C LEU A 219 16.94 14.32 13.41
N PRO A 220 17.35 14.93 12.28
CA PRO A 220 16.47 15.31 11.18
C PRO A 220 15.74 14.11 10.56
N ASP A 221 14.57 14.33 9.93
CA ASP A 221 13.71 13.25 9.41
C ASP A 221 14.42 12.26 8.49
N SER A 222 15.28 12.76 7.59
CA SER A 222 16.07 11.93 6.68
C SER A 222 17.05 11.01 7.42
N GLU A 223 17.70 11.49 8.48
CA GLU A 223 18.67 10.70 9.25
C GLU A 223 17.96 9.71 10.17
N ARG A 224 16.80 10.10 10.73
CA ARG A 224 15.94 9.19 11.52
C ARG A 224 15.49 7.98 10.72
N ARG A 225 15.06 8.20 9.47
CA ARG A 225 14.62 7.11 8.58
C ARG A 225 15.77 6.12 8.31
N LYS A 226 16.99 6.62 8.07
CA LYS A 226 18.17 5.77 7.84
C LYS A 226 18.53 4.95 9.07
N LEU A 227 18.54 5.57 10.25
CA LEU A 227 18.79 4.87 11.52
C LEU A 227 17.72 3.81 11.79
N ALA A 228 16.44 4.14 11.56
CA ALA A 228 15.34 3.19 11.72
C ALA A 228 15.46 1.99 10.78
N ALA A 229 15.80 2.22 9.50
CA ALA A 229 16.03 1.16 8.53
C ALA A 229 17.19 0.25 8.94
N GLN A 230 18.31 0.82 9.39
CA GLN A 230 19.49 0.05 9.84
C GLN A 230 19.18 -0.80 11.08
N VAL A 231 18.44 -0.24 12.04
CA VAL A 231 17.97 -1.00 13.21
C VAL A 231 17.04 -2.12 12.77
N ALA A 232 15.97 -1.84 12.02
CA ALA A 232 15.00 -2.85 11.59
C ALA A 232 15.65 -4.01 10.80
N LEU A 233 16.56 -3.70 9.88
CA LEU A 233 17.28 -4.70 9.10
C LEU A 233 18.25 -5.53 9.96
N SER A 234 18.88 -4.94 10.98
CA SER A 234 19.73 -5.68 11.91
C SER A 234 18.94 -6.67 12.78
N PHE A 235 17.71 -6.31 13.19
CA PHE A 235 16.79 -7.22 13.87
C PHE A 235 16.37 -8.36 12.95
N ALA A 236 15.97 -8.05 11.72
CA ALA A 236 15.60 -9.05 10.72
C ALA A 236 16.76 -10.04 10.47
N ALA A 237 18.00 -9.54 10.33
CA ALA A 237 19.18 -10.37 10.17
C ALA A 237 19.50 -11.24 11.40
N GLN A 238 19.21 -10.77 12.62
CA GLN A 238 19.41 -11.54 13.85
C GLN A 238 18.44 -12.74 13.95
N PHE A 239 17.18 -12.56 13.54
CA PHE A 239 16.17 -13.63 13.58
C PHE A 239 16.25 -14.58 12.36
N ASN A 240 16.73 -14.10 11.22
CA ASN A 240 16.87 -14.94 10.04
C ASN A 240 18.09 -15.89 10.13
N ASP A 241 19.09 -15.58 10.96
CA ASP A 241 20.19 -16.50 11.25
C ASP A 241 19.75 -17.66 12.16
N THR A 242 18.64 -17.57 12.92
CA THR A 242 18.16 -18.66 13.78
C THR A 242 17.38 -19.75 13.05
N ASP A 243 16.92 -19.51 11.82
CA ASP A 243 16.15 -20.50 11.03
C ASP A 243 17.05 -21.44 10.20
N LYS A 244 18.36 -21.20 10.12
CA LYS A 244 19.30 -22.04 9.35
C LYS A 244 19.89 -23.22 10.10
N ASP A 245 19.68 -23.32 11.42
CA ASP A 245 20.27 -24.37 12.26
C ASP A 245 19.27 -25.44 12.74
N ILE A 246 18.06 -25.53 12.14
CA ILE A 246 17.05 -26.55 12.50
C ILE A 246 17.06 -27.79 11.57
N ASN A 247 17.90 -27.81 10.53
CA ASN A 247 18.11 -29.00 9.70
C ASN A 247 19.58 -29.44 9.71
N ASP A 248 20.00 -30.10 10.79
CA ASP A 248 21.00 -31.17 10.75
C ASP A 248 20.70 -32.21 11.85
#